data_AF-A0A955KY67-F1
#
_entry.id   AF-A0A955KY67-F1
#
_cell.length_a   1.000
_cell.length_b   1.000
_cell.length_c   1.000
_cell.angle_alpha   90.00
_cell.angle_beta   90.00
_cell.angle_gamma   90.00
#
_symmetry.space_group_name_H-M   'P 1'
#
loop_
_entity.id
_entity.type
_entity.pdbx_description
1 polymer ?
#
loop_
_entity_poly.entity_id
_entity_poly.type
_entity_poly.pdbx_seq_one_letter_code
_entity_poly.pdbx_strand_id
1 'polypeptide(L)' 'EDLDIEHILLFTKTGRLARLAAAYRPSHIIHAFTGNMQTLRYANILFGINPNLLPIW' A
#
# COMPACT_ATOMS: atom_id res chain seq x y z
N GLU A 1 12.19 -13.39 15.48
CA GLU A 1 12.95 -13.65 14.25
C GLU A 1 12.29 -12.81 13.17
N ASP A 2 13.02 -11.87 12.59
CA ASP A 2 12.49 -11.07 11.49
C ASP A 2 12.45 -11.98 10.25
N LEU A 3 11.28 -12.05 9.61
CA LEU A 3 11.15 -12.71 8.32
C LEU A 3 11.94 -11.87 7.32
N ASP A 4 12.93 -12.46 6.66
CA ASP A 4 13.77 -11.82 5.64
C ASP A 4 12.93 -11.52 4.38
N ILE A 5 12.07 -10.51 4.50
CA ILE A 5 11.09 -10.13 3.47
C ILE A 5 11.63 -8.98 2.63
N GLU A 6 11.51 -9.10 1.31
CA GLU A 6 11.89 -8.03 0.39
C GLU A 6 10.72 -7.06 0.13
N HIS A 7 9.50 -7.59 0.13
CA HIS A 7 8.30 -6.87 -0.30
C HIS A 7 7.08 -7.19 0.55
N ILE A 8 6.25 -6.16 0.76
CA ILE A 8 4.94 -6.30 1.40
C ILE A 8 3.87 -6.00 0.35
N LEU A 9 2.95 -6.94 0.15
CA LEU A 9 1.80 -6.76 -0.72
C LEU A 9 0.57 -6.40 0.13
N LEU A 10 -0.10 -5.32 -0.24
CA LEU A 10 -1.23 -4.78 0.52
C LEU A 10 -2.42 -4.59 -0.41
N PHE A 11 -3.54 -5.24 -0.13
CA PHE A 11 -4.75 -5.09 -0.92
C PHE A 11 -5.78 -4.24 -0.18
N THR A 12 -6.32 -3.20 -0.81
CA THR A 12 -7.23 -2.27 -0.14
C THR A 12 -8.28 -1.67 -1.05
N LYS A 13 -9.54 -1.65 -0.61
CA LYS A 13 -10.64 -1.01 -1.34
C LYS A 13 -10.75 0.50 -1.08
N THR A 14 -10.35 0.94 0.11
CA THR A 14 -10.57 2.31 0.62
C THR A 14 -9.29 3.06 0.99
N GLY A 15 -8.12 2.42 0.88
CA GLY A 15 -6.83 3.01 1.28
C GLY A 15 -6.60 3.10 2.78
N ARG A 16 -7.55 2.67 3.62
CA ARG A 16 -7.40 2.69 5.09
C ARG A 16 -6.23 1.83 5.56
N LEU A 17 -6.05 0.66 4.95
CA LEU A 17 -4.95 -0.24 5.27
C LEU A 17 -3.60 0.36 4.84
N ALA A 18 -3.53 0.98 3.66
CA ALA A 18 -2.31 1.66 3.18
C ALA A 18 -1.91 2.82 4.10
N ARG A 19 -2.88 3.61 4.59
CA ARG A 19 -2.63 4.66 5.59
C ARG A 19 -2.12 4.11 6.91
N LEU A 20 -2.73 3.02 7.39
CA LEU A 20 -2.28 2.37 8.61
C LEU A 20 -0.83 1.91 8.46
N ALA A 21 -0.50 1.22 7.37
CA ALA A 21 0.85 0.76 7.11
C ALA A 21 1.86 1.92 7.02
N ALA A 22 1.52 2.99 6.28
CA ALA A 22 2.37 4.18 6.16
C ALA A 22 2.64 4.90 7.50
N ALA A 23 1.69 4.83 8.44
CA ALA A 23 1.85 5.44 9.76
C ALA A 23 2.96 4.78 10.59
N TYR A 24 3.23 3.49 10.36
CA TYR A 24 4.32 2.76 11.00
C TYR A 24 5.69 2.95 10.33
N ARG A 25 5.79 3.80 9.29
CA ARG A 25 7.05 4.12 8.60
C ARG A 25 7.83 2.85 8.22
N PRO A 26 7.24 1.97 7.39
CA PRO A 26 7.86 0.69 7.06
C PRO A 26 9.24 0.92 6.44
N SER A 27 10.22 0.09 6.84
CA SER A 27 11.55 0.07 6.24
C SER A 27 11.53 -0.51 4.82
N HIS A 28 10.58 -1.40 4.55
CA HIS A 28 10.37 -2.04 3.25
C HIS A 28 9.28 -1.30 2.45
N ILE A 29 9.44 -1.28 1.12
CA ILE A 29 8.42 -0.74 0.22
C ILE A 29 7.16 -1.62 0.26
N ILE A 30 6.00 -0.98 0.41
CA ILE A 30 4.70 -1.65 0.38
C ILE A 30 4.02 -1.41 -0.95
N HIS A 31 3.69 -2.48 -1.67
CA HIS A 31 2.93 -2.41 -2.91
C HIS A 31 1.43 -2.48 -2.61
N ALA A 32 0.73 -1.36 -2.75
CA ALA A 32 -0.69 -1.23 -2.39
C ALA A 32 -1.61 -1.35 -3.61
N PHE A 33 -2.38 -2.42 -3.71
CA PHE A 33 -3.30 -2.69 -4.82
C PHE A 33 -4.72 -2.22 -4.49
N THR A 34 -5.33 -1.52 -5.45
CA THR A 34 -6.71 -1.05 -5.35
C THR A 34 -7.37 -0.95 -6.73
N GLY A 35 -8.67 -1.22 -6.83
CA GLY A 35 -9.47 -0.99 -8.04
C GLY A 35 -10.04 0.43 -8.13
N ASN A 36 -9.81 1.26 -7.11
CA ASN A 36 -10.40 2.59 -7.02
C ASN A 36 -9.35 3.68 -7.34
N MET A 37 -9.58 4.44 -8.41
CA MET A 37 -8.66 5.50 -8.86
C MET A 37 -8.47 6.63 -7.84
N GLN A 38 -9.48 6.97 -7.04
CA GLN A 38 -9.33 7.98 -5.99
C GLN A 38 -8.41 7.47 -4.87
N THR A 39 -8.57 6.20 -4.49
CA THR A 39 -7.69 5.51 -3.53
C THR A 39 -6.26 5.45 -4.03
N LEU A 40 -6.05 5.11 -5.31
CA LEU A 40 -4.73 5.09 -5.95
C LEU A 40 -4.04 6.46 -5.85
N ARG A 41 -4.74 7.53 -6.24
CA ARG A 41 -4.23 8.91 -6.20
C ARG A 41 -3.86 9.33 -4.79
N TYR A 42 -4.71 9.01 -3.81
CA TYR A 42 -4.42 9.33 -2.41
C TYR A 42 -3.25 8.51 -1.86
N ALA A 43 -3.13 7.23 -2.22
CA ALA A 43 -2.03 6.39 -1.76
C ALA A 43 -0.66 6.83 -2.29
N ASN A 44 -0.61 7.55 -3.41
CA ASN A 44 0.65 8.06 -4.01
C ASN A 44 1.38 9.08 -3.12
N ILE A 45 0.69 9.73 -2.18
CA ILE A 45 1.33 10.70 -1.26
C ILE A 45 1.71 10.06 0.09
N LEU A 46 1.48 8.76 0.28
CA LEU A 46 1.76 8.06 1.53
C LEU A 46 3.22 7.59 1.57
N PHE A 47 3.87 7.81 2.72
CA PHE A 47 5.25 7.37 2.94
C PHE A 47 5.39 5.85 2.85
N GLY A 48 6.36 5.37 2.07
CA GLY A 48 6.69 3.94 1.95
C GLY A 48 5.66 3.11 1.17
N ILE A 49 4.68 3.77 0.51
CA ILE A 49 3.65 3.09 -0.27
C ILE A 49 3.91 3.31 -1.76
N ASN A 50 3.94 2.21 -2.52
CA ASN A 50 3.90 2.17 -3.98
C ASN A 50 2.51 1.67 -4.44
N PRO A 51 1.59 2.57 -4.81
CA PRO A 51 0.23 2.17 -5.16
C PRO A 51 0.11 1.66 -6.60
N ASN A 52 -0.67 0.60 -6.78
CA ASN A 52 -0.90 -0.07 -8.06
C ASN A 52 -2.41 -0.19 -8.32
N LEU A 53 -2.83 0.15 -9.54
CA LEU A 53 -4.22 -0.02 -9.94
C LEU A 53 -4.46 -1.47 -10.33
N LEU A 54 -5.47 -2.09 -9.71
CA LEU A 54 -5.92 -3.44 -10.02
C LEU A 54 -7.42 -3.36 -10.37
N PRO A 55 -7.81 -3.21 -11.65
CA PRO A 55 -9.17 -2.85 -12.05
C PRO A 55 -10.30 -3.78 -11.59
N ILE A 56 -9.99 -5.05 -11.25
CA ILE A 56 -10.97 -6.09 -10.88
C ILE A 56 -10.84 -6.45 -9.38
N TRP A 57 -10.58 -5.46 -8.52
CA TRP A 57 -10.41 -5.60 -7.06
C TRP A 57 -11.54 -4.94 -6.27
#